data_AF-A0A935AZQ8-F1
#
_entry.id   AF-A0A935AZQ8-F1
#
_cell.length_a   1.000
_cell.length_b   1.000
_cell.length_c   1.000
_cell.angle_alpha   90.00
_cell.angle_beta   90.00
_cell.angle_gamma   90.00
#
_symmetry.space_group_name_H-M   'P 1'
#
loop_
_entity.id
_entity.type
_entity.pdbx_description
1 polymer ?
#
loop_
_entity_poly.entity_id
_entity_poly.type
_entity_poly.pdbx_seq_one_letter_code
_entity_poly.pdbx_strand_id
1 'polypeptide(L)'
;MGRFARWIVGGTVVALVGVGCVPPDPQLPPVVDPAVVALDVVPAGSFAPPYAGDVGAEARMYDSLTPLGANVTDADVAAGFKAAKLGFPAGETPRQIERPKAGVLIRRDRFNVPYVTASTDLDARWAVGWLSASHAPLMYEAARRNARLAALRVPDLDVFGLTTSFSVLTSTAAAERALDDQLAALAAMGSEGEAVLADLRSFVAGYNAQLDATASLLPRWTPRDVVALAAFKSDWWGGGSAEYVFPGGAPAAESVARAAESGPSPHRPDDPHGIPAYRPNEVRNASNFALVSGDRSATGHPLMIGGPQIGYMYPAIPFEVDIQSPSIAMRGLTAPSYPGYVFIGRGRDFSWTLNVTGAQTSVGYVVPMCDPSGAALSPTIRGFELDGVCHAVSRTRVGALGSLLNPFEPAQQVDLVSSEYGAVGFGPFGFYGDSGEVVIYQNPSVGQDYLELVAFRGINDGAVAGPQAFRSALQRTPQSFNVGYIDAAHIAAFRTCSCVTSPADSKPVADPDVLRVPVSQQAWAVDPPNGVITNWNEYLVTENGDFVPPVEEDYRFAWFDAFDRVPTHTPTSMVAAMNGEATKATYGSISFADLTPFLSGSRPPDITYTDRSTGIQFLTSFGQG
;
A
#
# COMPACT_ATOMS: atom_id res chain seq x y z
N MET A 1 0.68 -9.38 -66.71
CA MET A 1 2.14 -9.40 -66.99
C MET A 1 2.68 -7.99 -66.77
N GLY A 2 3.41 -7.78 -65.68
CA GLY A 2 3.99 -6.47 -65.35
C GLY A 2 4.75 -6.57 -64.03
N ARG A 3 6.08 -6.70 -64.13
CA ARG A 3 7.02 -6.95 -63.03
C ARG A 3 7.20 -5.66 -62.21
N PHE A 4 6.88 -5.69 -60.91
CA PHE A 4 7.42 -4.73 -59.94
C PHE A 4 8.62 -5.38 -59.24
N ALA A 5 9.81 -4.90 -59.58
CA ALA A 5 11.06 -5.30 -58.94
C ALA A 5 11.16 -4.63 -57.56
N ARG A 6 11.24 -5.45 -56.50
CA ARG A 6 11.62 -5.02 -55.16
C ARG A 6 13.12 -4.71 -55.15
N TRP A 7 13.47 -3.44 -54.90
CA TRP A 7 14.81 -3.07 -54.49
C TRP A 7 14.96 -3.39 -53.00
N ILE A 8 15.69 -4.46 -52.69
CA ILE A 8 16.23 -4.70 -51.34
C ILE A 8 17.53 -3.91 -51.28
N VAL A 9 17.51 -2.74 -50.64
CA VAL A 9 18.73 -2.08 -50.19
C VAL A 9 19.10 -2.75 -48.87
N GLY A 10 20.03 -3.69 -48.94
CA GLY A 10 20.71 -4.26 -47.78
C GLY A 10 21.60 -3.19 -47.15
N GLY A 11 21.03 -2.40 -46.24
CA GLY A 11 21.80 -1.55 -45.34
C GLY A 11 22.28 -2.39 -44.16
N THR A 12 23.51 -2.90 -44.24
CA THR A 12 24.23 -3.38 -43.06
C THR A 12 24.41 -2.19 -42.12
N VAL A 13 23.58 -2.08 -41.08
CA VAL A 13 23.87 -1.22 -39.94
C VAL A 13 25.07 -1.85 -39.24
N VAL A 14 26.27 -1.42 -39.62
CA VAL A 14 27.45 -1.58 -38.79
C VAL A 14 27.18 -0.70 -37.57
N ALA A 15 26.70 -1.31 -36.49
CA ALA A 15 26.76 -0.69 -35.18
C ALA A 15 28.25 -0.46 -34.89
N LEU A 16 28.69 0.79 -35.10
CA LEU A 16 29.92 1.28 -34.49
C LEU A 16 29.73 1.10 -32.99
N VAL A 17 30.29 0.03 -32.44
CA VAL A 17 30.56 -0.10 -31.01
C VAL A 17 31.62 0.98 -30.73
N GLY A 18 31.15 2.21 -30.53
CA GLY A 18 31.93 3.17 -29.79
C GLY A 18 32.26 2.48 -28.47
N VAL A 19 33.56 2.40 -28.15
CA VAL A 19 34.03 2.08 -26.80
C VAL A 19 33.62 3.26 -25.93
N GLY A 20 32.31 3.37 -25.67
CA GLY A 20 31.78 4.29 -24.69
C GLY A 20 32.37 3.84 -23.37
N CYS A 21 33.10 4.73 -22.71
CA CYS A 21 33.64 4.48 -21.38
C CYS A 21 32.48 4.01 -20.50
N VAL A 22 32.50 2.73 -20.08
CA VAL A 22 31.58 2.25 -19.06
C VAL A 22 31.84 3.12 -17.82
N PRO A 23 30.83 3.85 -17.31
CA PRO A 23 31.03 4.65 -16.12
C PRO A 23 31.61 3.78 -15.00
N PRO A 24 32.59 4.26 -14.23
CA PRO A 24 33.13 3.46 -13.14
C PRO A 24 32.01 3.10 -12.16
N ASP A 25 32.04 1.86 -11.67
CA ASP A 25 31.09 1.39 -10.67
C ASP A 25 31.21 2.23 -9.39
N PRO A 26 30.10 2.52 -8.70
CA PRO A 26 30.14 3.17 -7.40
C PRO A 26 31.04 2.40 -6.43
N GLN A 27 31.94 3.11 -5.75
CA GLN A 27 32.80 2.55 -4.73
C GLN A 27 32.20 2.81 -3.36
N LEU A 28 31.34 1.90 -2.89
CA LEU A 28 30.91 1.86 -1.50
C LEU A 28 31.69 0.77 -0.75
N PRO A 29 31.97 0.96 0.55
CA PRO A 29 32.43 -0.15 1.37
C PRO A 29 31.37 -1.26 1.35
N PRO A 30 31.78 -2.55 1.44
CA PRO A 30 30.83 -3.64 1.57
C PRO A 30 29.88 -3.38 2.75
N VAL A 31 28.59 -3.61 2.53
CA VAL A 31 27.62 -3.53 3.63
C VAL A 31 27.94 -4.59 4.67
N VAL A 32 27.96 -4.18 5.94
CA VAL A 32 28.02 -5.11 7.06
C VAL A 32 26.58 -5.38 7.49
N ASP A 33 26.18 -6.64 7.43
CA ASP A 33 24.87 -7.10 7.86
C ASP A 33 25.01 -7.85 9.20
N PRO A 34 24.55 -7.27 10.33
CA PRO A 34 24.65 -7.91 11.64
C PRO A 34 23.56 -8.95 11.90
N ALA A 35 22.54 -9.10 11.03
CA ALA A 35 21.48 -10.06 11.24
C ALA A 35 22.08 -11.47 11.30
N VAL A 36 21.59 -12.33 12.21
CA VAL A 36 21.98 -13.75 12.24
C VAL A 36 21.27 -14.48 11.11
N VAL A 37 19.94 -14.33 11.04
CA VAL A 37 19.08 -14.87 9.97
C VAL A 37 18.24 -13.72 9.41
N ALA A 38 18.13 -13.66 8.09
CA ALA A 38 17.23 -12.75 7.40
C ALA A 38 16.69 -13.49 6.17
N LEU A 39 15.39 -13.70 6.14
CA LEU A 39 14.68 -14.53 5.15
C LEU A 39 13.43 -13.80 4.71
N ASP A 40 13.07 -13.92 3.44
CA ASP A 40 11.80 -13.46 2.91
C ASP A 40 11.34 -14.33 1.74
N VAL A 41 10.13 -14.08 1.27
CA VAL A 41 9.55 -14.68 0.06
C VAL A 41 8.64 -13.65 -0.62
N VAL A 42 8.97 -12.37 -0.45
CA VAL A 42 8.24 -11.27 -1.09
C VAL A 42 8.53 -11.29 -2.60
N PRO A 43 7.57 -10.84 -3.44
CA PRO A 43 7.80 -10.81 -4.88
C PRO A 43 8.93 -9.83 -5.22
N ALA A 44 9.89 -10.26 -6.04
CA ALA A 44 10.78 -9.34 -6.77
C ALA A 44 9.99 -8.40 -7.72
N GLY A 45 8.71 -8.74 -7.95
CA GLY A 45 7.67 -8.06 -8.68
C GLY A 45 7.69 -8.37 -10.19
N SER A 46 7.07 -7.52 -11.01
CA SER A 46 6.89 -7.71 -12.45
C SER A 46 7.84 -6.85 -13.27
N PHE A 47 8.77 -7.46 -13.98
CA PHE A 47 9.67 -6.77 -14.90
C PHE A 47 9.09 -6.80 -16.32
N ALA A 48 8.94 -5.62 -16.96
CA ALA A 48 8.41 -5.53 -18.31
C ALA A 48 9.38 -6.11 -19.39
N PRO A 49 8.89 -6.49 -20.59
CA PRO A 49 9.65 -7.30 -21.55
C PRO A 49 10.94 -6.65 -22.14
N PRO A 50 11.89 -7.45 -22.68
CA PRO A 50 11.85 -8.91 -22.81
C PRO A 50 12.11 -9.59 -21.46
N TYR A 51 11.11 -10.38 -21.07
CA TYR A 51 10.98 -10.99 -19.77
C TYR A 51 12.03 -12.09 -19.58
N ALA A 52 12.74 -12.07 -18.45
CA ALA A 52 13.65 -13.13 -18.05
C ALA A 52 13.37 -13.50 -16.60
N GLY A 53 12.50 -14.47 -16.33
CA GLY A 53 12.21 -14.86 -14.94
C GLY A 53 11.08 -15.87 -14.79
N ASP A 54 10.80 -16.23 -13.55
CA ASP A 54 9.67 -17.07 -13.15
C ASP A 54 8.90 -16.31 -12.06
N VAL A 55 7.90 -15.51 -12.45
CA VAL A 55 7.10 -14.65 -11.55
C VAL A 55 6.28 -15.44 -10.52
N GLY A 56 6.19 -16.76 -10.68
CA GLY A 56 5.53 -17.64 -9.73
C GLY A 56 6.48 -18.37 -8.78
N ALA A 57 7.80 -18.15 -8.91
CA ALA A 57 8.79 -18.85 -8.09
C ALA A 57 8.57 -18.55 -6.59
N GLU A 58 8.51 -17.28 -6.20
CA GLU A 58 8.29 -16.91 -4.80
C GLU A 58 6.92 -17.36 -4.29
N ALA A 59 5.86 -17.25 -5.10
CA ALA A 59 4.53 -17.74 -4.73
C ALA A 59 4.53 -19.25 -4.45
N ARG A 60 5.24 -20.06 -5.27
CA ARG A 60 5.39 -21.51 -5.03
C ARG A 60 6.31 -21.83 -3.86
N MET A 61 7.35 -21.03 -3.61
CA MET A 61 8.18 -21.16 -2.43
C MET A 61 7.35 -20.96 -1.16
N TYR A 62 6.51 -19.93 -1.13
CA TYR A 62 5.57 -19.70 -0.04
C TYR A 62 4.59 -20.86 0.12
N ASP A 63 3.94 -21.28 -0.98
CA ASP A 63 2.95 -22.36 -0.97
C ASP A 63 3.54 -23.73 -0.59
N SER A 64 4.86 -23.94 -0.77
CA SER A 64 5.52 -25.19 -0.38
C SER A 64 5.41 -25.50 1.12
N LEU A 65 5.19 -24.47 1.95
CA LEU A 65 5.01 -24.62 3.39
C LEU A 65 3.58 -25.02 3.75
N THR A 66 2.58 -24.61 2.96
CA THR A 66 1.15 -24.81 3.25
C THR A 66 0.80 -26.26 3.62
N PRO A 67 1.21 -27.31 2.86
CA PRO A 67 0.83 -28.69 3.16
C PRO A 67 1.45 -29.25 4.44
N LEU A 68 2.47 -28.59 4.98
CA LEU A 68 3.20 -29.04 6.17
C LEU A 68 2.46 -28.69 7.47
N GLY A 69 1.58 -27.67 7.45
CA GLY A 69 0.98 -27.11 8.65
C GLY A 69 2.04 -26.77 9.71
N ALA A 70 1.88 -27.25 10.95
CA ALA A 70 2.88 -27.04 11.99
C ALA A 70 4.15 -27.91 11.84
N ASN A 71 4.21 -28.86 10.90
CA ASN A 71 5.31 -29.80 10.73
C ASN A 71 6.41 -29.26 9.80
N VAL A 72 6.91 -28.05 10.10
CA VAL A 72 7.97 -27.39 9.32
C VAL A 72 9.35 -27.75 9.90
N THR A 73 10.28 -28.14 9.03
CA THR A 73 11.68 -28.40 9.38
C THR A 73 12.62 -27.28 8.89
N ASP A 74 13.86 -27.27 9.38
CA ASP A 74 14.89 -26.33 8.91
C ASP A 74 15.13 -26.43 7.39
N ALA A 75 14.98 -27.64 6.83
CA ALA A 75 15.12 -27.88 5.39
C ALA A 75 13.97 -27.23 4.61
N ASP A 76 12.75 -27.27 5.15
CA ASP A 76 11.59 -26.63 4.53
C ASP A 76 11.73 -25.11 4.56
N VAL A 77 12.22 -24.54 5.66
CA VAL A 77 12.52 -23.09 5.75
C VAL A 77 13.62 -22.70 4.75
N ALA A 78 14.69 -23.49 4.65
CA ALA A 78 15.77 -23.22 3.70
C ALA A 78 15.33 -23.31 2.23
N ALA A 79 14.31 -24.11 1.93
CA ALA A 79 13.74 -24.27 0.59
C ALA A 79 12.63 -23.24 0.27
N GLY A 80 11.82 -22.87 1.27
CA GLY A 80 10.64 -22.02 1.14
C GLY A 80 10.92 -20.52 1.24
N PHE A 81 12.13 -20.11 1.60
CA PHE A 81 12.54 -18.71 1.70
C PHE A 81 13.81 -18.41 0.91
N LYS A 82 13.94 -17.17 0.44
CA LYS A 82 15.19 -16.62 -0.08
C LYS A 82 15.89 -15.79 1.00
N ALA A 83 17.19 -15.61 0.85
CA ALA A 83 17.97 -14.79 1.76
C ALA A 83 17.59 -13.31 1.62
N ALA A 84 17.30 -12.65 2.74
CA ALA A 84 16.98 -11.23 2.86
C ALA A 84 18.17 -10.41 3.43
N LYS A 85 19.39 -10.92 3.27
CA LYS A 85 20.61 -10.24 3.70
C LYS A 85 20.82 -8.96 2.90
N LEU A 86 21.42 -7.95 3.52
CA LEU A 86 21.76 -6.71 2.85
C LEU A 86 22.91 -6.95 1.87
N GLY A 87 22.76 -6.36 0.69
CA GLY A 87 23.76 -6.41 -0.36
C GLY A 87 23.75 -7.66 -1.20
N PHE A 88 24.38 -7.52 -2.37
CA PHE A 88 24.36 -8.56 -3.38
C PHE A 88 25.00 -9.86 -2.87
N PRO A 89 24.36 -11.03 -3.02
CA PRO A 89 24.84 -12.28 -2.44
C PRO A 89 26.27 -12.63 -2.87
N ALA A 90 27.13 -12.93 -1.89
CA ALA A 90 28.52 -13.29 -2.14
C ALA A 90 28.61 -14.59 -2.94
N GLY A 91 29.42 -14.59 -4.01
CA GLY A 91 29.60 -15.76 -4.88
C GLY A 91 28.47 -16.00 -5.89
N GLU A 92 27.40 -15.19 -5.86
CA GLU A 92 26.37 -15.24 -6.89
C GLU A 92 26.79 -14.43 -8.12
N THR A 93 26.44 -14.93 -9.31
CA THR A 93 26.62 -14.20 -10.56
C THR A 93 25.33 -13.43 -10.85
N PRO A 94 25.36 -12.09 -11.01
CA PRO A 94 24.18 -11.32 -11.39
C PRO A 94 23.55 -11.84 -12.67
N ARG A 95 22.23 -12.04 -12.67
CA ARG A 95 21.47 -12.35 -13.89
C ARG A 95 21.47 -11.19 -14.88
N GLN A 96 21.45 -9.98 -14.35
CA GLN A 96 21.48 -8.75 -15.11
C GLN A 96 22.30 -7.70 -14.36
N ILE A 97 23.00 -6.87 -15.14
CA ILE A 97 23.68 -5.69 -14.64
C ILE A 97 23.25 -4.49 -15.48
N GLU A 98 22.73 -3.46 -14.83
CA GLU A 98 22.39 -2.18 -15.46
C GLU A 98 23.27 -1.06 -14.90
N ARG A 99 23.71 -0.16 -15.79
CA ARG A 99 24.44 1.09 -15.44
C ARG A 99 23.72 2.27 -16.09
N PRO A 100 22.51 2.59 -15.62
CA PRO A 100 21.62 3.53 -16.31
C PRO A 100 22.16 4.97 -16.31
N LYS A 101 23.03 5.31 -15.35
CA LYS A 101 23.84 6.54 -15.36
C LYS A 101 25.12 6.37 -14.54
N ALA A 102 26.02 7.35 -14.65
CA ALA A 102 27.19 7.42 -13.77
C ALA A 102 26.77 7.47 -12.29
N GLY A 103 27.45 6.69 -11.45
CA GLY A 103 27.16 6.63 -10.02
C GLY A 103 26.00 5.69 -9.63
N VAL A 104 25.41 4.95 -10.59
CA VAL A 104 24.36 3.95 -10.31
C VAL A 104 24.73 2.61 -10.93
N LEU A 105 24.76 1.57 -10.10
CA LEU A 105 24.90 0.18 -10.49
C LEU A 105 23.69 -0.61 -9.97
N ILE A 106 23.02 -1.33 -10.85
CA ILE A 106 21.91 -2.22 -10.49
C ILE A 106 22.31 -3.63 -10.86
N ARG A 107 22.26 -4.56 -9.90
CA ARG A 107 22.47 -6.00 -10.13
C ARG A 107 21.20 -6.74 -9.78
N ARG A 108 20.80 -7.71 -10.59
CA ARG A 108 19.67 -8.60 -10.28
C ARG A 108 20.17 -9.97 -9.89
N ASP A 109 19.63 -10.50 -8.78
CA ASP A 109 19.91 -11.87 -8.36
C ASP A 109 19.10 -12.89 -9.16
N ARG A 110 19.19 -14.17 -8.78
CA ARG A 110 18.46 -15.26 -9.42
C ARG A 110 16.94 -15.19 -9.32
N PHE A 111 16.39 -14.41 -8.39
CA PHE A 111 14.95 -14.14 -8.24
C PHE A 111 14.54 -12.83 -8.93
N ASN A 112 15.47 -12.16 -9.60
CA ASN A 112 15.31 -10.82 -10.19
C ASN A 112 15.18 -9.68 -9.18
N VAL A 113 15.50 -9.88 -7.90
CA VAL A 113 15.52 -8.78 -6.93
C VAL A 113 16.61 -7.79 -7.33
N PRO A 114 16.30 -6.50 -7.53
CA PRO A 114 17.29 -5.48 -7.84
C PRO A 114 18.07 -5.05 -6.59
N TYR A 115 19.39 -5.08 -6.69
CA TYR A 115 20.36 -4.56 -5.73
C TYR A 115 20.97 -3.29 -6.31
N VAL A 116 20.58 -2.15 -5.76
CA VAL A 116 21.06 -0.81 -6.11
C VAL A 116 22.31 -0.51 -5.29
N THR A 117 23.39 -0.16 -5.97
CA THR A 117 24.57 0.47 -5.38
C THR A 117 24.71 1.85 -6.01
N ALA A 118 24.71 2.90 -5.19
CA ALA A 118 24.67 4.29 -5.64
C ALA A 118 25.74 5.15 -4.95
N SER A 119 26.35 6.08 -5.70
CA SER A 119 27.39 6.97 -5.17
C SER A 119 26.85 8.03 -4.20
N THR A 120 25.57 8.39 -4.33
CA THR A 120 24.88 9.35 -3.44
C THR A 120 23.49 8.83 -3.09
N ASP A 121 22.90 9.35 -2.00
CA ASP A 121 21.54 8.97 -1.59
C ASP A 121 20.51 9.39 -2.64
N LEU A 122 20.69 10.55 -3.29
CA LEU A 122 19.85 10.99 -4.39
C LEU A 122 19.99 10.09 -5.63
N ASP A 123 21.17 9.55 -5.91
CA ASP A 123 21.36 8.55 -6.98
C ASP A 123 20.62 7.26 -6.66
N ALA A 124 20.53 6.87 -5.38
CA ALA A 124 19.73 5.73 -4.96
C ALA A 124 18.23 5.98 -5.19
N ARG A 125 17.72 7.18 -4.84
CA ARG A 125 16.32 7.56 -5.12
C ARG A 125 16.02 7.56 -6.62
N TRP A 126 16.95 8.09 -7.42
CA TRP A 126 16.89 8.06 -8.87
C TRP A 126 16.82 6.62 -9.41
N ALA A 127 17.66 5.72 -8.90
CA ALA A 127 17.70 4.33 -9.33
C ALA A 127 16.38 3.60 -9.03
N VAL A 128 15.75 3.85 -7.88
CA VAL A 128 14.43 3.28 -7.57
C VAL A 128 13.34 3.86 -8.47
N GLY A 129 13.44 5.13 -8.88
CA GLY A 129 12.60 5.72 -9.92
C GLY A 129 12.72 4.99 -11.26
N TRP A 130 13.96 4.75 -11.70
CA TRP A 130 14.26 3.97 -12.90
C TRP A 130 13.64 2.56 -12.83
N LEU A 131 13.86 1.87 -11.71
CA LEU A 131 13.30 0.53 -11.46
C LEU A 131 11.77 0.54 -11.50
N SER A 132 11.13 1.51 -10.86
CA SER A 132 9.67 1.66 -10.84
C SER A 132 9.08 1.75 -12.24
N ALA A 133 9.66 2.58 -13.11
CA ALA A 133 9.20 2.73 -14.49
C ALA A 133 9.37 1.44 -15.34
N SER A 134 10.39 0.63 -15.05
CA SER A 134 10.57 -0.68 -15.70
C SER A 134 9.61 -1.77 -15.20
N HIS A 135 8.88 -1.50 -14.13
CA HIS A 135 8.10 -2.49 -13.42
C HIS A 135 6.68 -2.64 -14.00
N ALA A 136 5.84 -1.63 -13.75
CA ALA A 136 4.44 -1.65 -14.10
C ALA A 136 3.97 -0.27 -14.62
N PRO A 137 4.63 0.29 -15.65
CA PRO A 137 4.45 1.71 -16.00
C PRO A 137 3.01 2.08 -16.36
N LEU A 138 2.25 1.17 -17.00
CA LEU A 138 0.84 1.41 -17.31
C LEU A 138 -0.07 1.36 -16.07
N MET A 139 0.17 0.41 -15.16
CA MET A 139 -0.57 0.32 -13.90
C MET A 139 -0.32 1.56 -13.04
N TYR A 140 0.93 2.00 -12.95
CA TYR A 140 1.29 3.20 -12.22
C TYR A 140 0.76 4.48 -12.88
N GLU A 141 0.66 4.53 -14.21
CA GLU A 141 -0.03 5.61 -14.92
C GLU A 141 -1.51 5.69 -14.56
N ALA A 142 -2.21 4.55 -14.50
CA ALA A 142 -3.61 4.52 -14.07
C ALA A 142 -3.75 4.90 -12.59
N ALA A 143 -2.90 4.34 -11.72
CA ALA A 143 -2.89 4.63 -10.28
C ALA A 143 -2.68 6.11 -10.01
N ARG A 144 -1.65 6.75 -10.59
CA ARG A 144 -1.38 8.18 -10.32
C ARG A 144 -2.53 9.08 -10.76
N ARG A 145 -3.20 8.78 -11.88
CA ARG A 145 -4.32 9.59 -12.37
C ARG A 145 -5.50 9.52 -11.42
N ASN A 146 -5.86 8.31 -11.00
CA ASN A 146 -6.98 8.09 -10.09
C ASN A 146 -6.65 8.53 -8.66
N ALA A 147 -5.37 8.56 -8.29
CA ALA A 147 -4.90 9.04 -7.00
C ALA A 147 -5.33 10.48 -6.66
N ARG A 148 -5.68 11.30 -7.65
CA ARG A 148 -6.28 12.64 -7.42
C ARG A 148 -7.64 12.54 -6.71
N LEU A 149 -8.42 11.50 -7.01
CA LEU A 149 -9.68 11.21 -6.33
C LEU A 149 -9.43 10.82 -4.87
N ALA A 150 -8.41 9.99 -4.64
CA ALA A 150 -7.98 9.62 -3.30
C ALA A 150 -7.50 10.85 -2.50
N ALA A 151 -6.64 11.71 -3.07
CA ALA A 151 -6.14 12.91 -2.39
C ALA A 151 -7.24 13.87 -1.93
N LEU A 152 -8.35 13.93 -2.68
CA LEU A 152 -9.54 14.71 -2.34
C LEU A 152 -10.54 13.95 -1.46
N ARG A 153 -10.29 12.65 -1.20
CA ARG A 153 -11.22 11.71 -0.55
C ARG A 153 -12.63 11.79 -1.16
N VAL A 154 -12.71 11.76 -2.50
CA VAL A 154 -13.99 11.83 -3.22
C VAL A 154 -14.90 10.67 -2.79
N PRO A 155 -16.07 10.94 -2.18
CA PRO A 155 -16.91 9.87 -1.63
C PRO A 155 -17.48 8.91 -2.67
N ASP A 156 -17.71 7.68 -2.21
CA ASP A 156 -18.43 6.61 -2.90
C ASP A 156 -17.75 6.13 -4.21
N LEU A 157 -16.42 6.25 -4.31
CA LEU A 157 -15.60 5.74 -5.42
C LEU A 157 -14.60 4.69 -4.93
N ASP A 158 -14.49 3.57 -5.66
CA ASP A 158 -13.40 2.60 -5.48
C ASP A 158 -12.21 3.01 -6.36
N VAL A 159 -11.28 3.79 -5.80
CA VAL A 159 -10.12 4.30 -6.55
C VAL A 159 -9.23 3.14 -7.04
N PHE A 160 -9.07 2.09 -6.23
CA PHE A 160 -8.31 0.90 -6.61
C PHE A 160 -9.03 0.12 -7.73
N GLY A 161 -10.34 -0.08 -7.62
CA GLY A 161 -11.18 -0.67 -8.64
C GLY A 161 -11.06 0.05 -9.98
N LEU A 162 -11.20 1.38 -9.98
CA LEU A 162 -11.01 2.23 -11.17
C LEU A 162 -9.62 2.06 -11.80
N THR A 163 -8.57 1.95 -10.98
CA THR A 163 -7.20 1.75 -11.46
C THR A 163 -7.03 0.38 -12.10
N THR A 164 -7.52 -0.69 -11.47
CA THR A 164 -7.42 -2.06 -12.01
C THR A 164 -8.30 -2.30 -13.23
N SER A 165 -9.41 -1.56 -13.39
CA SER A 165 -10.24 -1.56 -14.60
C SER A 165 -9.71 -0.64 -15.71
N PHE A 166 -8.62 0.09 -15.46
CA PHE A 166 -8.09 1.15 -16.33
C PHE A 166 -9.12 2.23 -16.73
N SER A 167 -10.05 2.52 -15.83
CA SER A 167 -10.90 3.70 -15.88
C SER A 167 -10.12 4.86 -15.26
N VAL A 168 -9.53 5.70 -16.11
CA VAL A 168 -8.54 6.70 -15.67
C VAL A 168 -9.09 8.11 -15.67
N LEU A 169 -8.75 8.86 -14.64
CA LEU A 169 -9.12 10.26 -14.51
C LEU A 169 -8.27 11.14 -15.44
N THR A 170 -8.94 12.00 -16.21
CA THR A 170 -8.37 13.25 -16.70
C THR A 170 -8.76 14.35 -15.71
N SER A 171 -7.80 14.83 -14.92
CA SER A 171 -8.01 15.76 -13.83
C SER A 171 -8.23 17.20 -14.31
N THR A 172 -8.97 17.99 -13.53
CA THR A 172 -9.03 19.45 -13.69
C THR A 172 -7.93 20.14 -12.89
N ALA A 173 -7.71 21.43 -13.16
CA ALA A 173 -6.83 22.26 -12.33
C ALA A 173 -7.27 22.31 -10.86
N ALA A 174 -8.56 22.10 -10.56
CA ALA A 174 -9.05 22.06 -9.17
C ALA A 174 -8.53 20.83 -8.43
N ALA A 175 -8.51 19.66 -9.09
CA ALA A 175 -7.97 18.44 -8.49
C ALA A 175 -6.44 18.52 -8.32
N GLU A 176 -5.73 19.14 -9.27
CA GLU A 176 -4.29 19.30 -9.16
C GLU A 176 -3.87 20.28 -8.04
N ARG A 177 -4.68 21.32 -7.76
CA ARG A 177 -4.40 22.28 -6.67
C ARG A 177 -4.28 21.62 -5.30
N ALA A 178 -5.12 20.63 -4.99
CA ALA A 178 -5.05 19.94 -3.71
C ALA A 178 -3.69 19.27 -3.47
N LEU A 179 -3.03 18.79 -4.53
CA LEU A 179 -1.69 18.21 -4.45
C LEU A 179 -0.59 19.28 -4.40
N ASP A 180 -0.80 20.42 -5.06
CA ASP A 180 0.10 21.57 -4.97
C ASP A 180 0.12 22.16 -3.55
N ASP A 181 -1.03 22.20 -2.87
CA ASP A 181 -1.14 22.63 -1.47
C ASP A 181 -0.35 21.69 -0.54
N GLN A 182 -0.38 20.37 -0.78
CA GLN A 182 0.44 19.41 -0.03
C GLN A 182 1.94 19.61 -0.28
N LEU A 183 2.35 19.88 -1.52
CA LEU A 183 3.76 20.19 -1.83
C LEU A 183 4.22 21.48 -1.15
N ALA A 184 3.35 22.51 -1.08
CA ALA A 184 3.63 23.74 -0.37
C ALA A 184 3.71 23.52 1.16
N ALA A 185 2.82 22.70 1.72
CA ALA A 185 2.85 22.31 3.13
C ALA A 185 4.13 21.54 3.47
N LEU A 186 4.57 20.63 2.59
CA LEU A 186 5.84 19.94 2.71
C LEU A 186 7.02 20.94 2.68
N ALA A 187 7.06 21.87 1.72
CA ALA A 187 8.11 22.90 1.66
C ALA A 187 8.15 23.78 2.92
N ALA A 188 6.99 24.09 3.50
CA ALA A 188 6.88 24.89 4.72
C ALA A 188 7.51 24.21 5.96
N MET A 189 7.84 22.92 5.88
CA MET A 189 8.58 22.20 6.93
C MET A 189 10.08 22.54 6.98
N GLY A 190 10.57 23.42 6.11
CA GLY A 190 11.96 23.87 6.11
C GLY A 190 12.91 22.80 5.56
N SER A 191 14.07 22.60 6.20
CA SER A 191 15.11 21.71 5.68
C SER A 191 14.69 20.24 5.55
N GLU A 192 13.81 19.76 6.44
CA GLU A 192 13.27 18.40 6.37
C GLU A 192 12.37 18.25 5.13
N GLY A 193 11.47 19.22 4.91
CA GLY A 193 10.60 19.27 3.74
C GLY A 193 11.36 19.36 2.42
N GLU A 194 12.36 20.23 2.36
CA GLU A 194 13.22 20.38 1.18
C GLU A 194 14.01 19.10 0.85
N ALA A 195 14.40 18.33 1.87
CA ALA A 195 15.07 17.05 1.67
C ALA A 195 14.12 16.02 1.04
N VAL A 196 12.86 15.92 1.51
CA VAL A 196 11.84 15.07 0.87
C VAL A 196 11.57 15.54 -0.56
N LEU A 197 11.43 16.85 -0.79
CA LEU A 197 11.23 17.40 -2.13
C LEU A 197 12.40 17.08 -3.08
N ALA A 198 13.64 17.06 -2.58
CA ALA A 198 14.81 16.64 -3.34
C ALA A 198 14.74 15.15 -3.71
N ASP A 199 14.33 14.30 -2.78
CA ASP A 199 14.12 12.86 -3.03
C ASP A 199 13.06 12.65 -4.11
N LEU A 200 11.92 13.35 -4.02
CA LEU A 200 10.84 13.30 -5.01
C LEU A 200 11.33 13.71 -6.41
N ARG A 201 12.07 14.82 -6.52
CA ARG A 201 12.65 15.28 -7.78
C ARG A 201 13.62 14.25 -8.38
N SER A 202 14.47 13.65 -7.55
CA SER A 202 15.45 12.67 -7.99
C SER A 202 14.79 11.37 -8.47
N PHE A 203 13.84 10.85 -7.69
CA PHE A 203 13.04 9.68 -8.05
C PHE A 203 12.31 9.89 -9.39
N VAL A 204 11.59 11.01 -9.53
CA VAL A 204 10.85 11.33 -10.76
C VAL A 204 11.78 11.50 -11.97
N ALA A 205 12.97 12.07 -11.77
CA ALA A 205 13.96 12.16 -12.83
C ALA A 205 14.43 10.76 -13.30
N GLY A 206 14.58 9.80 -12.39
CA GLY A 206 14.89 8.41 -12.73
C GLY A 206 13.76 7.69 -13.43
N TYR A 207 12.53 7.87 -12.95
CA TYR A 207 11.33 7.34 -13.58
C TYR A 207 11.20 7.83 -15.03
N ASN A 208 11.30 9.14 -15.22
CA ASN A 208 11.21 9.75 -16.54
C ASN A 208 12.35 9.32 -17.46
N ALA A 209 13.59 9.27 -16.96
CA ALA A 209 14.73 8.81 -17.75
C ALA A 209 14.56 7.38 -18.26
N GLN A 210 13.93 6.50 -17.48
CA GLN A 210 13.64 5.14 -17.94
C GLN A 210 12.62 5.15 -19.08
N LEU A 211 11.50 5.88 -18.96
CA LEU A 211 10.56 5.89 -20.09
C LEU A 211 11.11 6.64 -21.31
N ASP A 212 12.07 7.55 -21.15
CA ASP A 212 12.81 8.14 -22.27
C ASP A 212 13.70 7.07 -22.93
N ALA A 213 14.44 6.29 -22.14
CA ALA A 213 15.32 5.24 -22.62
C ALA A 213 14.56 4.13 -23.38
N THR A 214 13.30 3.88 -23.04
CA THR A 214 12.43 2.93 -23.75
C THR A 214 11.54 3.58 -24.80
N ALA A 215 11.73 4.88 -25.11
CA ALA A 215 10.89 5.65 -26.04
C ALA A 215 9.37 5.51 -25.77
N SER A 216 9.00 5.42 -24.50
CA SER A 216 7.61 5.30 -24.07
C SER A 216 6.82 6.55 -24.41
N LEU A 217 5.55 6.36 -24.78
CA LEU A 217 4.59 7.43 -25.05
C LEU A 217 3.87 7.92 -23.77
N LEU A 218 4.15 7.30 -22.63
CA LEU A 218 3.53 7.71 -21.37
C LEU A 218 3.96 9.13 -20.98
N PRO A 219 3.06 9.95 -20.41
CA PRO A 219 3.42 11.29 -19.96
C PRO A 219 4.50 11.26 -18.88
N ARG A 220 5.33 12.31 -18.87
CA ARG A 220 6.35 12.48 -17.85
C ARG A 220 5.73 12.85 -16.52
N TRP A 221 6.25 12.23 -15.47
CA TRP A 221 5.83 12.45 -14.10
C TRP A 221 6.44 13.71 -13.51
N THR A 222 5.82 14.19 -12.45
CA THR A 222 6.24 15.31 -11.60
C THR A 222 6.22 14.87 -10.13
N PRO A 223 6.87 15.60 -9.19
CA PRO A 223 6.78 15.32 -7.76
C PRO A 223 5.33 15.19 -7.24
N ARG A 224 4.41 15.93 -7.86
CA ARG A 224 2.97 15.87 -7.59
C ARG A 224 2.40 14.46 -7.74
N ASP A 225 2.87 13.70 -8.73
CA ASP A 225 2.40 12.34 -8.97
C ASP A 225 2.75 11.37 -7.84
N VAL A 226 3.90 11.58 -7.21
CA VAL A 226 4.33 10.76 -6.06
C VAL A 226 3.51 11.10 -4.81
N VAL A 227 3.24 12.38 -4.56
CA VAL A 227 2.33 12.80 -3.48
C VAL A 227 0.92 12.24 -3.71
N ALA A 228 0.44 12.26 -4.96
CA ALA A 228 -0.83 11.62 -5.29
C ALA A 228 -0.80 10.12 -4.94
N LEU A 229 0.25 9.40 -5.33
CA LEU A 229 0.38 7.97 -5.05
C LEU A 229 0.47 7.65 -3.55
N ALA A 230 1.04 8.54 -2.72
CA ALA A 230 0.93 8.43 -1.26
C ALA A 230 -0.55 8.48 -0.80
N ALA A 231 -1.35 9.39 -1.37
CA ALA A 231 -2.79 9.44 -1.10
C ALA A 231 -3.54 8.18 -1.62
N PHE A 232 -3.18 7.66 -2.79
CA PHE A 232 -3.75 6.40 -3.31
C PHE A 232 -3.48 5.22 -2.38
N LYS A 233 -2.26 5.10 -1.89
CA LYS A 233 -1.88 4.06 -0.93
C LYS A 233 -2.55 4.28 0.43
N SER A 234 -2.74 5.53 0.85
CA SER A 234 -3.55 5.86 2.01
C SER A 234 -4.98 5.39 1.83
N ASP A 235 -5.62 5.65 0.71
CA ASP A 235 -7.01 5.23 0.44
C ASP A 235 -7.13 3.69 0.39
N TRP A 236 -6.17 3.03 -0.24
CA TRP A 236 -6.23 1.58 -0.47
C TRP A 236 -5.87 0.74 0.76
N TRP A 237 -4.73 0.98 1.43
CA TRP A 237 -4.27 0.18 2.58
C TRP A 237 -4.27 0.94 3.90
N GLY A 238 -4.02 2.24 3.86
CA GLY A 238 -3.85 3.07 5.06
C GLY A 238 -5.13 3.74 5.54
N GLY A 239 -6.27 3.41 4.92
CA GLY A 239 -7.46 4.26 4.93
C GLY A 239 -8.16 4.26 6.27
N GLY A 240 -8.00 3.19 7.05
CA GLY A 240 -8.77 2.94 8.26
C GLY A 240 -10.25 2.68 7.95
N SER A 241 -11.08 2.83 8.97
CA SER A 241 -12.53 2.76 8.84
C SER A 241 -13.19 4.13 9.08
N ALA A 242 -14.45 4.24 8.67
CA ALA A 242 -15.32 5.35 9.05
C ALA A 242 -16.20 4.93 10.25
N GLU A 243 -16.19 5.74 11.30
CA GLU A 243 -17.20 5.67 12.37
C GLU A 243 -18.48 6.37 11.89
N TYR A 244 -19.62 5.69 11.85
CA TYR A 244 -20.89 6.29 11.43
C TYR A 244 -21.70 6.76 12.64
N VAL A 245 -22.04 8.04 12.65
CA VAL A 245 -22.82 8.70 13.71
C VAL A 245 -24.16 9.18 13.14
N PHE A 246 -25.23 9.00 13.92
CA PHE A 246 -26.59 9.43 13.59
C PHE A 246 -26.98 10.58 14.54
N PRO A 247 -26.85 11.85 14.12
CA PRO A 247 -27.16 12.98 14.99
C PRO A 247 -28.62 12.92 15.46
N GLY A 248 -28.83 12.91 16.78
CA GLY A 248 -30.17 12.82 17.38
C GLY A 248 -30.64 11.40 17.74
N GLY A 249 -29.76 10.40 17.68
CA GLY A 249 -30.00 9.08 18.30
C GLY A 249 -30.89 8.13 17.50
N ALA A 250 -31.11 8.37 16.20
CA ALA A 250 -31.76 7.38 15.35
C ALA A 250 -30.93 6.09 15.35
N PRO A 251 -31.52 4.90 15.61
CA PRO A 251 -30.73 3.68 15.65
C PRO A 251 -30.13 3.41 14.27
N ALA A 252 -28.81 3.22 14.21
CA ALA A 252 -28.12 2.76 12.99
C ALA A 252 -28.84 1.56 12.35
N ALA A 253 -29.42 0.68 13.18
CA ALA A 253 -30.20 -0.47 12.75
C ALA A 253 -31.46 -0.13 11.96
N GLU A 254 -32.11 1.02 12.17
CA GLU A 254 -33.34 1.40 11.47
C GLU A 254 -33.04 1.97 10.07
N SER A 255 -32.05 2.86 9.95
CA SER A 255 -31.60 3.35 8.63
C SER A 255 -30.94 2.22 7.81
N VAL A 256 -30.16 1.34 8.45
CA VAL A 256 -29.60 0.15 7.81
C VAL A 256 -30.69 -0.86 7.43
N ALA A 257 -31.72 -1.06 8.24
CA ALA A 257 -32.85 -1.93 7.89
C ALA A 257 -33.65 -1.38 6.69
N ARG A 258 -33.92 -0.07 6.65
CA ARG A 258 -34.56 0.58 5.50
C ARG A 258 -33.73 0.46 4.22
N ALA A 259 -32.40 0.59 4.33
CA ALA A 259 -31.48 0.40 3.21
C ALA A 259 -31.31 -1.09 2.81
N ALA A 260 -31.47 -2.02 3.74
CA ALA A 260 -31.46 -3.46 3.46
C ALA A 260 -32.75 -3.92 2.78
N GLU A 261 -33.89 -3.31 3.09
CA GLU A 261 -35.18 -3.55 2.45
C GLU A 261 -35.21 -3.06 0.98
N SER A 262 -34.44 -2.03 0.62
CA SER A 262 -34.29 -1.55 -0.76
C SER A 262 -33.34 -2.40 -1.62
N GLY A 263 -32.55 -3.28 -0.99
CA GLY A 263 -31.51 -4.09 -1.65
C GLY A 263 -30.26 -3.29 -2.02
N PRO A 264 -29.10 -3.95 -2.26
CA PRO A 264 -27.90 -3.26 -2.72
C PRO A 264 -28.16 -2.71 -4.13
N SER A 265 -28.19 -1.39 -4.28
CA SER A 265 -28.24 -0.79 -5.62
C SER A 265 -26.88 -1.02 -6.29
N PRO A 266 -26.81 -1.70 -7.46
CA PRO A 266 -25.58 -1.81 -8.23
C PRO A 266 -25.16 -0.47 -8.87
N HIS A 267 -25.96 0.58 -8.69
CA HIS A 267 -25.76 1.92 -9.25
C HIS A 267 -25.89 2.97 -8.15
N ARG A 268 -24.94 3.92 -8.12
CA ARG A 268 -25.13 5.19 -7.40
C ARG A 268 -26.44 5.81 -7.92
N PRO A 269 -27.30 6.41 -7.07
CA PRO A 269 -28.55 7.04 -7.52
C PRO A 269 -28.37 8.12 -8.63
N ASP A 270 -27.13 8.58 -8.85
CA ASP A 270 -26.69 9.52 -9.89
C ASP A 270 -25.79 8.91 -11.00
N ASP A 271 -25.77 7.58 -11.18
CA ASP A 271 -24.86 6.91 -12.14
C ASP A 271 -25.58 6.28 -13.35
N PRO A 272 -25.89 7.07 -14.41
CA PRO A 272 -26.48 6.55 -15.63
C PRO A 272 -25.54 5.66 -16.46
N HIS A 273 -24.29 5.41 -16.03
CA HIS A 273 -23.24 4.81 -16.87
C HIS A 273 -22.40 3.69 -16.22
N GLY A 274 -22.61 3.34 -14.94
CA GLY A 274 -22.05 2.13 -14.34
C GLY A 274 -20.62 2.27 -13.79
N ILE A 275 -20.27 3.40 -13.17
CA ILE A 275 -19.08 3.46 -12.31
C ILE A 275 -19.21 2.36 -11.26
N PRO A 276 -18.22 1.47 -11.12
CA PRO A 276 -18.23 0.51 -10.03
C PRO A 276 -18.38 1.25 -8.70
N ALA A 277 -19.54 1.10 -8.06
CA ALA A 277 -19.74 1.56 -6.69
C ALA A 277 -18.67 0.93 -5.81
N TYR A 278 -18.26 1.64 -4.76
CA TYR A 278 -17.38 1.08 -3.74
C TYR A 278 -17.94 -0.24 -3.23
N ARG A 279 -17.29 -1.35 -3.61
CA ARG A 279 -17.52 -2.68 -3.05
C ARG A 279 -16.47 -2.84 -1.96
N PRO A 280 -16.80 -2.69 -0.66
CA PRO A 280 -16.06 -3.37 0.36
C PRO A 280 -16.30 -4.84 0.10
N ASN A 281 -15.44 -5.47 -0.71
CA ASN A 281 -15.12 -6.84 -0.41
C ASN A 281 -14.72 -6.81 1.07
N GLU A 282 -15.50 -7.54 1.87
CA GLU A 282 -15.32 -7.89 3.28
C GLU A 282 -14.02 -7.35 3.85
N VAL A 283 -14.12 -6.51 4.90
CA VAL A 283 -12.99 -5.91 5.65
C VAL A 283 -11.72 -6.71 5.40
N ARG A 284 -10.82 -6.14 4.57
CA ARG A 284 -9.60 -6.80 4.07
C ARG A 284 -8.66 -7.09 5.26
N ASN A 285 -8.93 -8.17 5.96
CA ASN A 285 -8.21 -8.59 7.16
C ASN A 285 -7.30 -9.74 6.79
N ALA A 286 -6.21 -9.39 6.12
CA ALA A 286 -5.15 -10.33 5.88
C ALA A 286 -3.79 -9.62 6.00
N SER A 287 -3.31 -9.39 7.22
CA SER A 287 -1.88 -9.26 7.53
C SER A 287 -1.62 -9.79 8.94
N ASN A 288 -0.48 -10.45 9.15
CA ASN A 288 -0.07 -10.88 10.47
C ASN A 288 1.38 -10.54 10.79
N PHE A 289 1.69 -10.46 12.07
CA PHE A 289 3.05 -10.53 12.58
C PHE A 289 3.10 -11.19 13.96
N ALA A 290 4.26 -11.73 14.29
CA ALA A 290 4.61 -12.14 15.64
C ALA A 290 6.06 -11.77 15.94
N LEU A 291 6.27 -11.20 17.12
CA LEU A 291 7.54 -10.72 17.63
C LEU A 291 7.83 -11.47 18.93
N VAL A 292 9.04 -12.01 19.05
CA VAL A 292 9.50 -12.67 20.29
C VAL A 292 10.82 -12.07 20.73
N SER A 293 10.93 -11.80 22.03
CA SER A 293 12.11 -11.21 22.67
C SER A 293 13.32 -12.15 22.63
N GLY A 294 14.51 -11.59 22.88
CA GLY A 294 15.76 -12.37 22.94
C GLY A 294 15.73 -13.50 23.97
N ASP A 295 15.09 -13.29 25.13
CA ASP A 295 14.95 -14.30 26.19
C ASP A 295 14.07 -15.50 25.78
N ARG A 296 13.23 -15.29 24.75
CA ARG A 296 12.40 -16.32 24.13
C ARG A 296 12.98 -16.85 22.83
N SER A 297 14.25 -16.57 22.54
CA SER A 297 14.93 -16.95 21.30
C SER A 297 16.15 -17.82 21.58
N ALA A 298 16.34 -18.86 20.79
CA ALA A 298 17.49 -19.76 20.90
C ALA A 298 18.84 -19.06 20.63
N THR A 299 18.82 -17.91 19.96
CA THR A 299 20.02 -17.11 19.65
C THR A 299 20.27 -15.99 20.67
N GLY A 300 19.36 -15.75 21.62
CA GLY A 300 19.40 -14.59 22.51
C GLY A 300 19.08 -13.25 21.82
N HIS A 301 18.68 -13.28 20.55
CA HIS A 301 18.29 -12.09 19.78
C HIS A 301 16.80 -12.14 19.41
N PRO A 302 16.10 -10.98 19.39
CA PRO A 302 14.71 -10.91 18.96
C PRO A 302 14.46 -11.54 17.59
N LEU A 303 13.29 -12.16 17.44
CA LEU A 303 12.82 -12.71 16.15
C LEU A 303 11.49 -12.08 15.77
N MET A 304 11.33 -11.81 14.46
CA MET A 304 10.10 -11.32 13.87
C MET A 304 9.71 -12.27 12.73
N ILE A 305 8.42 -12.56 12.65
CA ILE A 305 7.79 -13.01 11.41
C ILE A 305 6.74 -11.97 11.02
N GLY A 306 6.77 -11.53 9.77
CA GLY A 306 5.81 -10.60 9.19
C GLY A 306 5.20 -11.20 7.92
N GLY A 307 3.87 -11.27 7.88
CA GLY A 307 3.11 -11.78 6.75
C GLY A 307 2.14 -10.73 6.22
N PRO A 308 2.61 -9.70 5.48
CA PRO A 308 1.71 -8.77 4.81
C PRO A 308 0.96 -9.51 3.68
N GLN A 309 -0.37 -9.55 3.74
CA GLN A 309 -1.16 -10.33 2.77
C GLN A 309 -1.80 -9.38 1.75
N ILE A 310 -0.96 -8.87 0.87
CA ILE A 310 -1.32 -7.92 -0.20
C ILE A 310 -1.51 -8.55 -1.59
N GLY A 311 -1.19 -9.83 -1.74
CA GLY A 311 -1.42 -10.65 -2.94
C GLY A 311 -0.23 -10.73 -3.88
N TYR A 312 -0.19 -11.79 -4.69
CA TYR A 312 0.64 -11.84 -5.89
C TYR A 312 -0.20 -11.37 -7.06
N MET A 313 0.01 -10.13 -7.47
CA MET A 313 -0.65 -9.53 -8.63
C MET A 313 0.34 -9.41 -9.78
N TYR A 314 -0.16 -9.55 -11.01
CA TYR A 314 0.62 -9.33 -12.22
C TYR A 314 -0.06 -8.25 -13.09
N PRO A 315 0.61 -7.13 -13.39
CA PRO A 315 1.90 -6.72 -12.82
C PRO A 315 1.80 -6.39 -11.31
N ALA A 316 2.87 -6.64 -10.57
CA ALA A 316 2.97 -6.31 -9.15
C ALA A 316 2.99 -4.79 -8.94
N ILE A 317 2.30 -4.31 -7.89
CA ILE A 317 2.30 -2.87 -7.53
C ILE A 317 3.45 -2.52 -6.57
N PRO A 318 3.74 -3.31 -5.53
CA PRO A 318 5.00 -3.22 -4.82
C PRO A 318 6.03 -4.21 -5.37
N PHE A 319 7.30 -3.92 -5.13
CA PHE A 319 8.41 -4.80 -5.49
C PHE A 319 9.52 -4.74 -4.46
N GLU A 320 10.25 -5.84 -4.32
CA GLU A 320 11.42 -5.89 -3.45
C GLU A 320 12.61 -5.13 -4.08
N VAL A 321 13.39 -4.45 -3.25
CA VAL A 321 14.65 -3.81 -3.63
C VAL A 321 15.64 -3.84 -2.47
N ASP A 322 16.93 -4.00 -2.75
CA ASP A 322 18.03 -3.70 -1.84
C ASP A 322 18.68 -2.38 -2.29
N ILE A 323 18.83 -1.43 -1.38
CA ILE A 323 19.30 -0.07 -1.65
C ILE A 323 20.52 0.23 -0.82
N GLN A 324 21.63 0.55 -1.50
CA GLN A 324 22.90 0.93 -0.88
C GLN A 324 23.40 2.26 -1.41
N SER A 325 23.70 3.16 -0.48
CA SER A 325 24.33 4.46 -0.72
C SER A 325 25.18 4.83 0.51
N PRO A 326 25.81 6.02 0.57
CA PRO A 326 26.58 6.42 1.73
C PRO A 326 25.81 6.37 3.07
N SER A 327 24.54 6.78 3.09
CA SER A 327 23.71 6.74 4.32
C SER A 327 22.63 5.64 4.31
N ILE A 328 22.25 5.11 3.14
CA ILE A 328 21.17 4.13 3.03
C ILE A 328 21.73 2.72 2.94
N ALA A 329 21.18 1.82 3.75
CA ALA A 329 21.37 0.38 3.63
C ALA A 329 20.08 -0.29 4.07
N MET A 330 19.15 -0.43 3.12
CA MET A 330 17.79 -0.88 3.35
C MET A 330 17.40 -1.94 2.33
N ARG A 331 16.63 -2.94 2.75
CA ARG A 331 16.06 -3.95 1.87
C ARG A 331 14.63 -4.26 2.25
N GLY A 332 13.77 -4.43 1.25
CA GLY A 332 12.39 -4.86 1.44
C GLY A 332 11.47 -4.35 0.34
N LEU A 333 10.17 -4.28 0.63
CA LEU A 333 9.16 -3.80 -0.30
C LEU A 333 9.20 -2.28 -0.46
N THR A 334 9.21 -1.84 -1.71
CA THR A 334 8.98 -0.45 -2.13
C THR A 334 7.86 -0.37 -3.16
N ALA A 335 7.39 0.84 -3.44
CA ALA A 335 6.41 1.12 -4.48
C ALA A 335 6.57 2.59 -4.91
N PRO A 336 5.99 3.04 -6.04
CA PRO A 336 6.16 4.42 -6.48
C PRO A 336 5.59 5.51 -5.55
N SER A 337 4.74 5.15 -4.59
CA SER A 337 4.32 6.02 -3.47
C SER A 337 5.45 6.29 -2.46
N TYR A 338 6.53 5.52 -2.54
CA TYR A 338 7.72 5.60 -1.70
C TYR A 338 8.93 5.87 -2.60
N PRO A 339 9.40 7.12 -2.74
CA PRO A 339 10.41 7.52 -3.71
C PRO A 339 11.83 7.03 -3.35
N GLY A 340 12.02 5.71 -3.33
CA GLY A 340 13.21 5.04 -2.82
C GLY A 340 13.14 4.58 -1.36
N TYR A 341 12.00 4.74 -0.68
CA TYR A 341 11.83 4.26 0.70
C TYR A 341 11.32 2.81 0.70
N VAL A 342 11.85 1.99 1.60
CA VAL A 342 11.29 0.69 1.96
C VAL A 342 10.17 0.93 2.96
N PHE A 343 9.01 0.28 2.76
CA PHE A 343 7.86 0.42 3.66
C PHE A 343 7.61 -0.81 4.54
N ILE A 344 8.06 -1.98 4.12
CA ILE A 344 8.17 -3.21 4.92
C ILE A 344 9.54 -3.80 4.62
N GLY A 345 10.33 -4.10 5.64
CA GLY A 345 11.67 -4.62 5.43
C GLY A 345 12.61 -4.36 6.59
N ARG A 346 13.88 -4.10 6.26
CA ARG A 346 14.94 -3.98 7.24
C ARG A 346 16.04 -3.02 6.81
N GLY A 347 16.64 -2.39 7.81
CA GLY A 347 17.93 -1.72 7.71
C GLY A 347 19.05 -2.59 8.27
N ARG A 348 20.19 -1.98 8.56
CA ARG A 348 21.32 -2.66 9.22
C ARG A 348 20.93 -3.17 10.60
N ASP A 349 20.32 -2.29 11.41
CA ASP A 349 20.19 -2.51 12.86
C ASP A 349 18.78 -2.87 13.33
N PHE A 350 17.78 -2.78 12.45
CA PHE A 350 16.38 -3.04 12.78
C PHE A 350 15.56 -3.54 11.59
N SER A 351 14.41 -4.13 11.87
CA SER A 351 13.42 -4.54 10.86
C SER A 351 12.01 -4.24 11.32
N TRP A 352 11.10 -4.05 10.36
CA TRP A 352 9.72 -3.74 10.63
C TRP A 352 8.77 -4.34 9.60
N THR A 353 7.52 -4.51 10.03
CA THR A 353 6.41 -4.96 9.19
C THR A 353 5.16 -4.14 9.52
N LEU A 354 4.20 -4.15 8.60
CA LEU A 354 2.95 -3.41 8.69
C LEU A 354 1.75 -4.35 8.56
N ASN A 355 0.79 -4.22 9.46
CA ASN A 355 -0.54 -4.80 9.32
C ASN A 355 -1.56 -3.69 9.19
N VAL A 356 -2.49 -3.81 8.24
CA VAL A 356 -3.65 -2.91 8.19
C VAL A 356 -4.41 -3.03 9.52
N THR A 357 -4.77 -1.89 10.09
CA THR A 357 -5.64 -1.83 11.28
C THR A 357 -6.97 -1.20 10.90
N GLY A 358 -8.06 -1.74 11.47
CA GLY A 358 -9.42 -1.24 11.30
C GLY A 358 -9.69 0.08 12.03
N ALA A 359 -8.67 0.79 12.51
CA ALA A 359 -8.83 2.02 13.28
C ALA A 359 -9.66 3.06 12.55
N GLN A 360 -10.49 3.74 13.31
CA GLN A 360 -11.33 4.82 12.83
C GLN A 360 -10.42 6.00 12.50
N THR A 361 -10.39 6.42 11.25
CA THR A 361 -9.61 7.56 10.72
C THR A 361 -10.53 8.64 10.15
N SER A 362 -11.82 8.35 10.07
CA SER A 362 -12.85 9.26 9.61
C SER A 362 -14.14 9.07 10.39
N VAL A 363 -14.92 10.14 10.51
CA VAL A 363 -16.28 10.11 11.05
C VAL A 363 -17.25 10.45 9.92
N GLY A 364 -18.25 9.61 9.71
CA GLY A 364 -19.35 9.83 8.77
C GLY A 364 -20.63 10.18 9.53
N TYR A 365 -21.15 11.39 9.35
CA TYR A 365 -22.42 11.80 9.94
C TYR A 365 -23.55 11.55 8.95
N VAL A 366 -24.45 10.64 9.29
CA VAL A 366 -25.62 10.31 8.46
C VAL A 366 -26.73 11.31 8.78
N VAL A 367 -27.15 12.09 7.79
CA VAL A 367 -28.13 13.17 7.95
C VAL A 367 -29.16 13.15 6.81
N PRO A 368 -30.41 13.62 7.03
CA PRO A 368 -31.40 13.71 5.97
C PRO A 368 -30.95 14.63 4.84
N MET A 369 -31.31 14.28 3.61
CA MET A 369 -31.21 15.21 2.49
C MET A 369 -32.26 16.30 2.58
N CYS A 370 -31.95 17.45 1.98
CA CYS A 370 -32.92 18.51 1.75
C CYS A 370 -32.65 19.18 0.40
N ASP A 371 -33.65 19.91 -0.12
CA ASP A 371 -33.47 20.84 -1.22
C ASP A 371 -33.61 22.27 -0.70
N PRO A 372 -32.55 23.11 -0.76
CA PRO A 372 -32.61 24.50 -0.30
C PRO A 372 -33.68 25.36 -0.99
N SER A 373 -34.16 24.96 -2.17
CA SER A 373 -35.27 25.63 -2.88
C SER A 373 -36.66 25.19 -2.41
N GLY A 374 -36.75 24.15 -1.57
CA GLY A 374 -38.01 23.53 -1.15
C GLY A 374 -38.60 22.55 -2.16
N ALA A 375 -37.86 22.18 -3.20
CA ALA A 375 -38.29 21.15 -4.15
C ALA A 375 -38.27 19.74 -3.51
N ALA A 376 -38.93 18.79 -4.18
CA ALA A 376 -38.89 17.38 -3.78
C ALA A 376 -37.45 16.84 -3.88
N LEU A 377 -37.11 15.90 -3.00
CA LEU A 377 -35.81 15.24 -3.02
C LEU A 377 -35.52 14.63 -4.39
N SER A 378 -34.27 14.75 -4.82
CA SER A 378 -33.76 14.18 -6.07
C SER A 378 -32.55 13.29 -5.77
N PRO A 379 -32.21 12.35 -6.66
CA PRO A 379 -30.99 11.54 -6.54
C PRO A 379 -29.70 12.37 -6.50
N THR A 380 -29.78 13.65 -6.89
CA THR A 380 -28.69 14.61 -6.82
C THR A 380 -28.66 15.30 -5.46
N ILE A 381 -27.54 15.18 -4.74
CA ILE A 381 -27.30 15.89 -3.46
C ILE A 381 -27.35 17.41 -3.71
N ARG A 382 -28.33 18.11 -3.12
CA ARG A 382 -28.50 19.57 -3.19
C ARG A 382 -28.32 20.25 -1.83
N GLY A 383 -28.56 19.52 -0.76
CA GLY A 383 -28.35 19.96 0.60
C GLY A 383 -28.55 18.81 1.59
N PHE A 384 -28.27 19.09 2.85
CA PHE A 384 -28.53 18.20 3.98
C PHE A 384 -29.16 18.98 5.13
N GLU A 385 -29.95 18.30 5.94
CA GLU A 385 -30.59 18.88 7.11
C GLU A 385 -29.72 18.67 8.36
N LEU A 386 -29.42 19.75 9.06
CA LEU A 386 -28.79 19.73 10.37
C LEU A 386 -29.55 20.69 11.28
N ASP A 387 -30.01 20.22 12.44
CA ASP A 387 -30.77 21.03 13.41
C ASP A 387 -32.01 21.73 12.83
N GLY A 388 -32.71 21.07 11.90
CA GLY A 388 -33.88 21.63 11.23
C GLY A 388 -33.55 22.72 10.20
N VAL A 389 -32.26 22.93 9.89
CA VAL A 389 -31.79 23.86 8.87
C VAL A 389 -31.27 23.09 7.67
N CYS A 390 -31.70 23.47 6.48
CA CYS A 390 -31.19 22.92 5.23
C CYS A 390 -29.90 23.65 4.82
N HIS A 391 -28.76 22.96 4.89
CA HIS A 391 -27.46 23.45 4.44
C HIS A 391 -27.23 23.08 2.98
N ALA A 392 -26.85 24.06 2.16
CA ALA A 392 -26.52 23.82 0.75
C ALA A 392 -25.14 23.17 0.58
N VAL A 393 -24.98 22.36 -0.47
CA VAL A 393 -23.67 21.78 -0.85
C VAL A 393 -23.04 22.54 -2.02
N SER A 394 -21.72 22.49 -2.09
CA SER A 394 -20.90 22.95 -3.21
C SER A 394 -20.46 21.79 -4.08
N ARG A 395 -20.36 22.02 -5.39
CA ARG A 395 -19.88 21.02 -6.37
C ARG A 395 -18.64 21.53 -7.09
N THR A 396 -17.58 20.75 -7.03
CA THR A 396 -16.32 21.04 -7.73
C THR A 396 -16.04 19.93 -8.74
N ARG A 397 -15.93 20.30 -10.02
CA ARG A 397 -15.52 19.37 -11.09
C ARG A 397 -14.08 18.93 -10.89
N VAL A 398 -13.87 17.66 -10.54
CA VAL A 398 -12.52 17.10 -10.29
C VAL A 398 -11.90 16.51 -11.54
N GLY A 399 -12.72 16.04 -12.49
CA GLY A 399 -12.23 15.51 -13.76
C GLY A 399 -13.27 14.71 -14.53
N ALA A 400 -12.78 13.92 -15.48
CA ALA A 400 -13.57 12.95 -16.22
C ALA A 400 -12.85 11.60 -16.30
N LEU A 401 -13.55 10.52 -15.94
CA LEU A 401 -13.09 9.14 -16.04
C LEU A 401 -13.32 8.62 -17.46
N GLY A 402 -12.26 8.19 -18.13
CA GLY A 402 -12.33 7.51 -19.43
C GLY A 402 -11.71 6.13 -19.37
N SER A 403 -12.17 5.20 -20.21
CA SER A 403 -11.60 3.86 -20.30
C SER A 403 -10.37 3.85 -21.22
N LEU A 404 -9.21 3.39 -20.71
CA LEU A 404 -8.05 3.12 -21.58
C LEU A 404 -8.26 1.87 -22.45
N LEU A 405 -9.14 0.96 -22.03
CA LEU A 405 -9.46 -0.27 -22.77
C LEU A 405 -10.50 -0.02 -23.87
N ASN A 406 -11.33 1.00 -23.72
CA ASN A 406 -12.32 1.42 -24.71
C ASN A 406 -12.31 2.96 -24.89
N PRO A 407 -11.42 3.52 -25.72
CA PRO A 407 -11.23 4.97 -25.85
C PRO A 407 -12.40 5.68 -26.54
N PHE A 408 -13.39 4.96 -27.06
CA PHE A 408 -14.60 5.52 -27.69
C PHE A 408 -15.76 5.68 -26.71
N GLU A 409 -15.65 5.11 -25.51
CA GLU A 409 -16.64 5.30 -24.46
C GLU A 409 -16.63 6.75 -23.97
N PRO A 410 -17.79 7.42 -23.87
CA PRO A 410 -17.84 8.79 -23.37
C PRO A 410 -17.26 8.90 -21.97
N ALA A 411 -16.34 9.85 -21.77
CA ALA A 411 -15.76 10.05 -20.46
C ALA A 411 -16.80 10.56 -19.46
N GLN A 412 -16.87 9.93 -18.30
CA GLN A 412 -17.81 10.25 -17.25
C GLN A 412 -17.28 11.33 -16.33
N GLN A 413 -18.08 12.38 -16.14
CA GLN A 413 -17.70 13.49 -15.29
C GLN A 413 -17.75 13.09 -13.82
N VAL A 414 -16.76 13.55 -13.06
CA VAL A 414 -16.68 13.33 -11.61
C VAL A 414 -16.67 14.67 -10.90
N ASP A 415 -17.57 14.82 -9.93
CA ASP A 415 -17.69 15.98 -9.07
C ASP A 415 -17.38 15.59 -7.62
N LEU A 416 -16.65 16.45 -6.92
CA LEU A 416 -16.59 16.44 -5.46
C LEU A 416 -17.76 17.28 -4.94
N VAL A 417 -18.67 16.63 -4.21
CA VAL A 417 -19.72 17.31 -3.45
C VAL A 417 -19.18 17.57 -2.05
N SER A 418 -19.30 18.81 -1.58
CA SER A 418 -18.71 19.25 -0.30
C SER A 418 -19.59 20.27 0.40
N SER A 419 -19.32 20.46 1.68
CA SER A 419 -19.94 21.46 2.55
C SER A 419 -18.87 22.11 3.42
N GLU A 420 -19.28 23.04 4.28
CA GLU A 420 -18.43 23.61 5.33
C GLU A 420 -17.91 22.56 6.33
N TYR A 421 -18.55 21.38 6.40
CA TYR A 421 -18.19 20.30 7.32
C TYR A 421 -17.35 19.18 6.68
N GLY A 422 -17.20 19.16 5.35
CA GLY A 422 -16.46 18.12 4.65
C GLY A 422 -17.12 17.62 3.37
N ALA A 423 -16.59 16.52 2.83
CA ALA A 423 -17.12 15.88 1.62
C ALA A 423 -18.47 15.21 1.93
N VAL A 424 -19.40 15.26 0.99
CA VAL A 424 -20.76 14.71 1.15
C VAL A 424 -20.99 13.62 0.12
N GLY A 425 -21.46 12.46 0.56
CA GLY A 425 -21.73 11.30 -0.29
C GLY A 425 -22.97 10.54 0.14
N PHE A 426 -23.25 9.42 -0.52
CA PHE A 426 -24.39 8.55 -0.21
C PHE A 426 -24.02 7.38 0.72
N GLY A 427 -22.79 7.36 1.23
CA GLY A 427 -22.32 6.25 2.03
C GLY A 427 -21.81 5.09 1.17
N PRO A 428 -21.25 4.07 1.83
CA PRO A 428 -20.84 2.84 1.15
C PRO A 428 -22.04 2.28 0.37
N PHE A 429 -21.80 1.86 -0.87
CA PHE A 429 -22.82 1.35 -1.81
C PHE A 429 -23.96 2.31 -2.20
N GLY A 430 -23.90 3.58 -1.79
CA GLY A 430 -25.02 4.50 -1.96
C GLY A 430 -26.23 4.17 -1.09
N PHE A 431 -26.05 3.37 -0.03
CA PHE A 431 -27.14 2.88 0.84
C PHE A 431 -28.07 3.96 1.37
N TYR A 432 -27.54 5.16 1.63
CA TYR A 432 -28.32 6.24 2.23
C TYR A 432 -29.09 7.07 1.19
N GLY A 433 -28.71 6.99 -0.09
CA GLY A 433 -29.40 7.75 -1.15
C GLY A 433 -30.86 7.32 -1.31
N ASP A 434 -31.13 6.02 -1.23
CA ASP A 434 -32.49 5.46 -1.34
C ASP A 434 -33.34 5.73 -0.09
N SER A 435 -32.71 5.92 1.09
CA SER A 435 -33.39 6.30 2.34
C SER A 435 -33.63 7.81 2.48
N GLY A 436 -33.20 8.63 1.52
CA GLY A 436 -33.33 10.08 1.59
C GLY A 436 -32.27 10.74 2.47
N GLU A 437 -31.13 10.07 2.70
CA GLU A 437 -30.06 10.48 3.60
C GLU A 437 -28.72 10.65 2.85
N VAL A 438 -27.78 11.37 3.46
CA VAL A 438 -26.39 11.51 2.98
C VAL A 438 -25.42 11.40 4.14
N VAL A 439 -24.16 11.15 3.81
CA VAL A 439 -23.05 11.08 4.77
C VAL A 439 -22.15 12.29 4.58
N ILE A 440 -21.90 13.03 5.67
CA ILE A 440 -20.85 14.05 5.76
C ILE A 440 -19.60 13.37 6.30
N TYR A 441 -18.55 13.29 5.49
CA TYR A 441 -17.28 12.66 5.86
C TYR A 441 -16.30 13.69 6.42
N GLN A 442 -15.83 13.45 7.64
CA GLN A 442 -14.79 14.22 8.30
C GLN A 442 -13.55 13.36 8.50
N ASN A 443 -12.48 13.68 7.79
CA ASN A 443 -11.19 13.00 7.90
C ASN A 443 -10.08 14.04 8.09
N PRO A 444 -9.43 14.10 9.27
CA PRO A 444 -8.38 15.09 9.55
C PRO A 444 -7.10 14.91 8.73
N SER A 445 -6.99 13.80 7.96
CA SER A 445 -5.83 13.53 7.12
C SER A 445 -5.94 14.07 5.69
N VAL A 446 -7.09 14.64 5.30
CA VAL A 446 -7.27 15.23 3.96
C VAL A 446 -6.23 16.34 3.78
N GLY A 447 -5.41 16.24 2.72
CA GLY A 447 -4.33 17.19 2.49
C GLY A 447 -3.06 16.96 3.33
N GLN A 448 -2.97 15.84 4.05
CA GLN A 448 -1.81 15.51 4.89
C GLN A 448 -1.08 14.24 4.43
N ASP A 449 -1.37 13.72 3.23
CA ASP A 449 -0.75 12.48 2.71
C ASP A 449 0.79 12.62 2.58
N TYR A 450 1.30 13.83 2.35
CA TYR A 450 2.74 14.11 2.31
C TYR A 450 3.48 13.76 3.60
N LEU A 451 2.81 13.74 4.77
CA LEU A 451 3.43 13.40 6.04
C LEU A 451 3.94 11.95 6.07
N GLU A 452 3.33 11.05 5.29
CA GLU A 452 3.85 9.69 5.09
C GLU A 452 5.26 9.72 4.49
N LEU A 453 5.48 10.56 3.48
CA LEU A 453 6.79 10.66 2.83
C LEU A 453 7.86 11.12 3.82
N VAL A 454 7.50 12.01 4.74
CA VAL A 454 8.44 12.47 5.77
C VAL A 454 8.72 11.38 6.81
N ALA A 455 7.68 10.67 7.24
CA ALA A 455 7.80 9.56 8.20
C ALA A 455 8.72 8.45 7.66
N PHE A 456 8.48 8.00 6.42
CA PHE A 456 9.24 6.91 5.82
C PHE A 456 10.66 7.32 5.43
N ARG A 457 10.88 8.58 5.03
CA ARG A 457 12.25 9.12 4.86
C ARG A 457 13.05 9.01 6.15
N GLY A 458 12.46 9.41 7.28
CA GLY A 458 13.11 9.39 8.59
C GLY A 458 13.62 8.01 8.99
N ILE A 459 12.85 6.95 8.77
CA ILE A 459 13.28 5.58 9.08
C ILE A 459 14.19 4.97 8.01
N ASN A 460 14.19 5.46 6.78
CA ASN A 460 15.00 4.90 5.68
C ASN A 460 16.39 5.53 5.53
N ASP A 461 16.61 6.73 6.05
CA ASP A 461 17.91 7.44 6.01
C ASP A 461 18.85 7.04 7.16
N GLY A 462 18.55 5.94 7.87
CA GLY A 462 19.37 5.46 8.99
C GLY A 462 19.37 6.36 10.22
N ALA A 463 18.39 7.28 10.33
CA ALA A 463 18.36 8.31 11.37
C ALA A 463 17.68 7.89 12.68
N VAL A 464 17.34 6.62 12.83
CA VAL A 464 16.49 6.13 13.91
C VAL A 464 17.18 5.04 14.70
N ALA A 465 17.26 5.24 16.03
CA ALA A 465 17.85 4.31 16.97
C ALA A 465 16.83 3.89 18.03
N GLY A 466 16.48 2.60 18.05
CA GLY A 466 15.57 2.01 19.00
C GLY A 466 14.07 2.28 18.75
N PRO A 467 13.20 1.60 19.49
CA PRO A 467 11.76 1.56 19.22
C PRO A 467 11.07 2.92 19.43
N GLN A 468 11.52 3.75 20.37
CA GLN A 468 10.89 5.05 20.63
C GLN A 468 11.16 6.06 19.51
N ALA A 469 12.39 6.12 19.00
CA ALA A 469 12.72 6.98 17.86
C ALA A 469 11.96 6.50 16.60
N PHE A 470 11.86 5.18 16.41
CA PHE A 470 11.15 4.58 15.28
C PHE A 470 9.66 4.88 15.31
N ARG A 471 9.04 4.68 16.48
CA ARG A 471 7.66 5.09 16.73
C ARG A 471 7.48 6.58 16.48
N SER A 472 8.33 7.44 17.02
CA SER A 472 8.19 8.90 16.86
C SER A 472 8.23 9.35 15.40
N ALA A 473 9.08 8.73 14.58
CA ALA A 473 9.14 8.98 13.15
C ALA A 473 7.85 8.53 12.45
N LEU A 474 7.40 7.30 12.71
CA LEU A 474 6.21 6.74 12.04
C LEU A 474 4.88 7.29 12.54
N GLN A 475 4.75 7.79 13.77
CA GLN A 475 3.52 8.41 14.30
C GLN A 475 3.07 9.67 13.54
N ARG A 476 3.94 10.18 12.66
CA ARG A 476 3.59 11.28 11.74
C ARG A 476 2.75 10.83 10.57
N THR A 477 2.74 9.53 10.25
CA THR A 477 1.92 9.04 9.15
C THR A 477 0.44 9.15 9.53
N PRO A 478 -0.40 9.74 8.66
CA PRO A 478 -1.84 9.76 8.89
C PRO A 478 -2.48 8.38 8.77
N GLN A 479 -1.73 7.39 8.29
CA GLN A 479 -2.25 6.12 7.85
C GLN A 479 -2.40 5.10 8.97
N SER A 480 -3.46 4.31 8.83
CA SER A 480 -3.91 3.29 9.77
C SER A 480 -3.10 1.98 9.62
N PHE A 481 -2.06 1.80 10.45
CA PHE A 481 -1.31 0.53 10.54
C PHE A 481 -1.02 0.13 11.98
N ASN A 482 -1.03 -1.18 12.26
CA ASN A 482 -0.22 -1.72 13.34
C ASN A 482 1.18 -1.98 12.80
N VAL A 483 2.19 -1.49 13.51
CA VAL A 483 3.60 -1.60 13.14
C VAL A 483 4.27 -2.56 14.10
N GLY A 484 4.91 -3.61 13.57
CA GLY A 484 5.82 -4.46 14.35
C GLY A 484 7.26 -4.03 14.09
N TYR A 485 8.08 -4.00 15.14
CA TYR A 485 9.48 -3.58 15.10
C TYR A 485 10.34 -4.54 15.91
N ILE A 486 11.53 -4.87 15.39
CA ILE A 486 12.61 -5.46 16.19
C ILE A 486 13.95 -4.79 15.89
N ASP A 487 14.82 -4.74 16.89
CA ASP A 487 16.25 -4.49 16.74
C ASP A 487 17.07 -5.60 17.44
N ALA A 488 18.37 -5.38 17.67
CA ALA A 488 19.24 -6.36 18.31
C ALA A 488 18.85 -6.73 19.76
N ALA A 489 18.05 -5.92 20.44
CA ALA A 489 17.69 -6.06 21.85
C ALA A 489 16.18 -6.00 22.10
N HIS A 490 15.43 -5.24 21.33
CA HIS A 490 14.05 -4.86 21.62
C HIS A 490 13.05 -5.45 20.62
N ILE A 491 11.88 -5.81 21.13
CA ILE A 491 10.65 -5.94 20.33
C ILE A 491 9.71 -4.78 20.67
N ALA A 492 9.01 -4.27 19.66
CA ALA A 492 8.01 -3.25 19.88
C ALA A 492 6.86 -3.37 18.88
N ALA A 493 5.67 -2.96 19.30
CA ALA A 493 4.57 -2.72 18.39
C ALA A 493 3.80 -1.48 18.77
N PHE A 494 3.27 -0.78 17.78
CA PHE A 494 2.43 0.40 18.01
C PHE A 494 1.48 0.61 16.85
N ARG A 495 0.39 1.34 17.11
CA ARG A 495 -0.53 1.79 16.07
C ARG A 495 -0.09 3.14 15.52
N THR A 496 -0.19 3.34 14.22
CA THR A 496 -0.17 4.65 13.56
C THR A 496 -1.53 4.95 12.96
N CYS A 497 -1.94 6.21 13.02
CA CYS A 497 -3.16 6.73 12.38
C CYS A 497 -3.31 8.22 12.74
N SER A 498 -3.99 8.98 11.88
CA SER A 498 -4.81 10.10 12.33
C SER A 498 -6.12 9.55 12.90
N CYS A 499 -6.04 8.76 13.98
CA CYS A 499 -7.22 8.14 14.57
C CYS A 499 -8.20 9.22 15.01
N VAL A 500 -9.49 8.95 14.84
CA VAL A 500 -10.57 9.81 15.30
C VAL A 500 -11.43 9.10 16.32
N THR A 501 -12.11 9.87 17.14
CA THR A 501 -13.20 9.38 17.99
C THR A 501 -14.29 10.44 18.03
N SER A 502 -15.55 10.00 17.98
CA SER A 502 -16.69 10.90 18.17
C SER A 502 -17.67 10.35 19.19
N PRO A 503 -18.21 11.17 20.12
CA PRO A 503 -19.31 10.74 20.97
C PRO A 503 -20.52 10.30 20.13
N ALA A 504 -21.27 9.32 20.63
CA ALA A 504 -22.59 9.02 20.10
C ALA A 504 -23.44 10.32 20.13
N ASP A 505 -24.19 10.56 19.05
CA ASP A 505 -25.03 11.76 18.84
C ASP A 505 -24.30 13.09 18.64
N SER A 506 -22.97 13.05 18.46
CA SER A 506 -22.20 14.23 18.03
C SER A 506 -22.65 14.72 16.65
N LYS A 507 -22.41 16.01 16.39
CA LYS A 507 -22.68 16.68 15.11
C LYS A 507 -21.38 16.91 14.35
N PRO A 508 -21.46 17.10 13.03
CA PRO A 508 -20.31 17.56 12.25
C PRO A 508 -19.67 18.81 12.88
N VAL A 509 -18.35 18.80 13.00
CA VAL A 509 -17.56 19.91 13.56
C VAL A 509 -16.94 20.77 12.46
N ALA A 510 -16.68 22.06 12.73
CA ALA A 510 -16.05 22.92 11.73
C ALA A 510 -14.59 22.53 11.44
N ASP A 511 -13.88 22.03 12.45
CA ASP A 511 -12.48 21.59 12.35
C ASP A 511 -12.37 20.10 12.70
N PRO A 512 -12.15 19.21 11.73
CA PRO A 512 -11.99 17.77 11.97
C PRO A 512 -10.82 17.40 12.88
N ASP A 513 -9.80 18.26 13.07
CA ASP A 513 -8.66 17.94 13.92
C ASP A 513 -9.05 17.80 15.40
N VAL A 514 -10.17 18.38 15.84
CA VAL A 514 -10.67 18.20 17.22
C VAL A 514 -11.14 16.76 17.50
N LEU A 515 -11.42 15.99 16.44
CA LEU A 515 -11.81 14.58 16.54
C LEU A 515 -10.59 13.67 16.75
N ARG A 516 -9.37 14.19 16.54
CA ARG A 516 -8.14 13.40 16.51
C ARG A 516 -7.80 12.85 17.89
N VAL A 517 -7.61 11.53 17.98
CA VAL A 517 -7.08 10.85 19.16
C VAL A 517 -5.61 11.21 19.33
N PRO A 518 -5.19 11.78 20.49
CA PRO A 518 -3.79 12.12 20.74
C PRO A 518 -2.86 10.92 20.63
N VAL A 519 -1.65 11.11 20.10
CA VAL A 519 -0.62 10.06 19.97
C VAL A 519 -0.30 9.38 21.31
N SER A 520 -0.39 10.12 22.42
CA SER A 520 -0.18 9.59 23.77
C SER A 520 -1.23 8.56 24.21
N GLN A 521 -2.41 8.56 23.58
CA GLN A 521 -3.50 7.61 23.83
C GLN A 521 -3.49 6.44 22.83
N GLN A 522 -2.62 6.48 21.81
CA GLN A 522 -2.52 5.38 20.86
C GLN A 522 -1.73 4.21 21.46
N ALA A 523 -2.21 2.99 21.20
CA ALA A 523 -1.62 1.77 21.71
C ALA A 523 -0.17 1.60 21.26
N TRP A 524 0.70 1.22 22.20
CA TRP A 524 2.11 0.96 21.97
C TRP A 524 2.67 0.07 23.08
N ALA A 525 3.58 -0.83 22.70
CA ALA A 525 4.29 -1.72 23.60
C ALA A 525 5.75 -1.86 23.21
N VAL A 526 6.62 -1.98 24.21
CA VAL A 526 8.04 -2.30 24.06
C VAL A 526 8.37 -3.35 25.11
N ASP A 527 8.93 -4.48 24.67
CA ASP A 527 9.37 -5.58 25.54
C ASP A 527 8.37 -5.96 26.64
N PRO A 528 7.15 -6.40 26.29
CA PRO A 528 6.17 -6.81 27.29
C PRO A 528 6.72 -7.96 28.14
N PRO A 529 6.28 -8.12 29.41
CA PRO A 529 6.85 -9.10 30.34
C PRO A 529 6.84 -10.56 29.88
N ASN A 530 5.87 -10.96 29.04
CA ASN A 530 5.78 -12.30 28.47
C ASN A 530 6.72 -12.51 27.27
N GLY A 531 7.37 -11.45 26.79
CA GLY A 531 8.32 -11.47 25.69
C GLY A 531 7.71 -11.78 24.33
N VAL A 532 6.40 -11.62 24.15
CA VAL A 532 5.66 -11.92 22.89
C VAL A 532 4.67 -10.81 22.57
N ILE A 533 4.72 -10.33 21.32
CA ILE A 533 3.70 -9.45 20.75
C ILE A 533 3.22 -10.09 19.45
N THR A 534 1.92 -10.24 19.29
CA THR A 534 1.32 -10.73 18.05
C THR A 534 0.29 -9.74 17.51
N ASN A 535 0.09 -9.74 16.20
CA ASN A 535 -1.06 -9.10 15.59
C ASN A 535 -1.52 -9.83 14.33
N TRP A 536 -2.83 -9.97 14.15
CA TRP A 536 -3.50 -10.44 12.95
C TRP A 536 -4.74 -9.58 12.63
N ASN A 537 -4.46 -8.30 12.39
CA ASN A 537 -5.43 -7.22 12.08
C ASN A 537 -6.39 -6.83 13.21
N GLU A 538 -6.31 -7.41 14.40
CA GLU A 538 -7.00 -6.85 15.57
C GLU A 538 -6.47 -5.48 15.95
N TYR A 539 -7.28 -4.76 16.73
CA TYR A 539 -6.83 -3.58 17.44
C TYR A 539 -5.69 -3.95 18.38
N LEU A 540 -4.56 -3.27 18.23
CA LEU A 540 -3.50 -3.34 19.22
C LEU A 540 -4.04 -2.74 20.53
N VAL A 541 -4.00 -3.53 21.61
CA VAL A 541 -4.41 -3.11 22.95
C VAL A 541 -3.20 -3.18 23.87
N THR A 542 -3.00 -2.13 24.67
CA THR A 542 -1.87 -2.03 25.59
C THR A 542 -2.30 -1.39 26.90
N GLU A 543 -1.86 -1.93 28.02
CA GLU A 543 -2.12 -1.39 29.37
C GLU A 543 -0.79 -0.96 29.99
N ASN A 544 -0.67 0.31 30.40
CA ASN A 544 0.57 0.89 30.94
C ASN A 544 1.82 0.74 30.03
N GLY A 545 1.60 0.55 28.71
CA GLY A 545 2.68 0.32 27.75
C GLY A 545 3.04 -1.15 27.54
N ASP A 546 2.30 -2.09 28.14
CA ASP A 546 2.49 -3.52 27.94
C ASP A 546 1.43 -4.07 26.98
N PHE A 547 1.83 -5.00 26.11
CA PHE A 547 0.92 -5.68 25.19
C PHE A 547 -0.11 -6.51 25.94
N VAL A 548 -1.39 -6.32 25.61
CA VAL A 548 -2.49 -7.14 26.13
C VAL A 548 -2.83 -8.20 25.08
N PRO A 549 -2.67 -9.50 25.38
CA PRO A 549 -3.03 -10.55 24.45
C PRO A 549 -4.52 -10.53 24.07
N PRO A 550 -4.89 -11.06 22.89
CA PRO A 550 -6.28 -11.34 22.56
C PRO A 550 -6.93 -12.26 23.61
N VAL A 551 -8.26 -12.22 23.73
CA VAL A 551 -9.02 -13.07 24.66
C VAL A 551 -9.25 -14.46 24.07
N GLU A 552 -9.31 -15.51 24.90
CA GLU A 552 -9.38 -16.93 24.49
C GLU A 552 -10.52 -17.28 23.52
N GLU A 553 -11.62 -16.52 23.58
CA GLU A 553 -12.80 -16.71 22.71
C GLU A 553 -12.63 -16.11 21.29
N ASP A 554 -11.58 -15.30 21.06
CA ASP A 554 -11.24 -14.73 19.76
C ASP A 554 -10.38 -15.73 18.95
N TYR A 555 -10.68 -15.92 17.66
CA TYR A 555 -9.87 -16.76 16.76
C TYR A 555 -8.39 -16.31 16.70
N ARG A 556 -8.13 -15.04 17.00
CA ARG A 556 -6.78 -14.45 17.07
C ARG A 556 -6.02 -14.86 18.33
N PHE A 557 -6.70 -15.38 19.36
CA PHE A 557 -6.01 -15.97 20.50
C PHE A 557 -5.23 -17.21 20.11
N ALA A 558 -5.75 -18.05 19.21
CA ALA A 558 -5.01 -19.21 18.71
C ALA A 558 -3.68 -18.81 18.06
N TRP A 559 -3.65 -17.64 17.40
CA TRP A 559 -2.43 -17.04 16.88
C TRP A 559 -1.47 -16.61 17.98
N PHE A 560 -1.93 -15.86 18.98
CA PHE A 560 -1.11 -15.51 20.13
C PHE A 560 -0.55 -16.75 20.87
N ASP A 561 -1.43 -17.68 21.24
CA ASP A 561 -1.10 -18.92 21.94
C ASP A 561 -0.07 -19.75 21.20
N ALA A 562 -0.07 -19.72 19.85
CA ALA A 562 0.89 -20.46 19.05
C ALA A 562 2.34 -20.04 19.23
N PHE A 563 2.56 -18.76 19.48
CA PHE A 563 3.87 -18.26 19.85
C PHE A 563 4.07 -18.38 21.36
N ASP A 564 3.07 -18.01 22.16
CA ASP A 564 3.22 -17.96 23.61
C ASP A 564 3.50 -19.33 24.25
N ARG A 565 2.95 -20.43 23.73
CA ARG A 565 3.19 -21.78 24.25
C ARG A 565 4.59 -22.34 24.00
N VAL A 566 5.39 -21.73 23.13
CA VAL A 566 6.74 -22.21 22.76
C VAL A 566 7.79 -21.46 23.61
N PRO A 567 8.40 -22.08 24.64
CA PRO A 567 9.24 -21.34 25.59
C PRO A 567 10.48 -20.68 24.95
N THR A 568 11.02 -21.29 23.90
CA THR A 568 12.20 -20.82 23.19
C THR A 568 12.03 -21.06 21.69
N HIS A 569 12.09 -19.99 20.91
CA HIS A 569 11.90 -20.00 19.48
C HIS A 569 13.22 -20.06 18.70
N THR A 570 13.20 -20.84 17.63
CA THR A 570 14.10 -20.71 16.47
C THR A 570 13.33 -20.07 15.30
N PRO A 571 14.01 -19.59 14.23
CA PRO A 571 13.34 -19.18 13.00
C PRO A 571 12.36 -20.23 12.48
N THR A 572 12.73 -21.51 12.51
CA THR A 572 11.88 -22.63 12.09
C THR A 572 10.66 -22.80 12.97
N SER A 573 10.79 -22.67 14.30
CA SER A 573 9.62 -22.72 15.19
C SER A 573 8.67 -21.53 14.97
N MET A 574 9.19 -20.35 14.61
CA MET A 574 8.36 -19.18 14.26
C MET A 574 7.56 -19.45 12.99
N VAL A 575 8.20 -20.01 11.96
CA VAL A 575 7.54 -20.42 10.70
C VAL A 575 6.53 -21.54 10.96
N ALA A 576 6.88 -22.54 11.77
CA ALA A 576 6.00 -23.65 12.15
C ALA A 576 4.74 -23.15 12.89
N ALA A 577 4.89 -22.24 13.86
CA ALA A 577 3.77 -21.64 14.57
C ALA A 577 2.88 -20.83 13.62
N MET A 578 3.47 -19.94 12.81
CA MET A 578 2.73 -19.16 11.82
C MET A 578 1.95 -20.07 10.86
N ASN A 579 2.65 -21.01 10.21
CA ASN A 579 2.07 -21.87 9.21
C ASN A 579 1.03 -22.81 9.82
N GLY A 580 1.28 -23.33 11.03
CA GLY A 580 0.33 -24.15 11.78
C GLY A 580 -0.99 -23.43 12.06
N GLU A 581 -0.97 -22.16 12.47
CA GLU A 581 -2.21 -21.42 12.70
C GLU A 581 -2.86 -20.94 11.39
N ALA A 582 -2.06 -20.48 10.42
CA ALA A 582 -2.54 -20.10 9.09
C ALA A 582 -3.21 -21.27 8.33
N THR A 583 -2.87 -22.50 8.69
CA THR A 583 -3.41 -23.73 8.07
C THR A 583 -4.55 -24.39 8.86
N LYS A 584 -4.94 -23.86 10.02
CA LYS A 584 -6.15 -24.32 10.73
C LYS A 584 -7.42 -23.61 10.25
N ALA A 585 -7.29 -22.37 9.78
CA ALA A 585 -8.40 -21.58 9.25
C ALA A 585 -8.88 -22.15 7.90
N THR A 586 -10.18 -22.41 7.77
CA THR A 586 -10.77 -23.20 6.67
C THR A 586 -11.00 -22.42 5.37
N TYR A 587 -10.37 -21.26 5.19
CA TYR A 587 -10.65 -20.36 4.05
C TYR A 587 -9.36 -19.71 3.52
N GLY A 588 -8.85 -20.18 2.37
CA GLY A 588 -7.71 -19.55 1.70
C GLY A 588 -7.39 -20.21 0.37
N SER A 589 -7.12 -19.38 -0.65
CA SER A 589 -6.64 -19.78 -1.99
C SER A 589 -5.53 -18.82 -2.39
N ILE A 590 -4.40 -19.33 -2.89
CA ILE A 590 -3.38 -18.49 -3.53
C ILE A 590 -3.81 -18.28 -4.99
N SER A 591 -4.18 -17.05 -5.33
CA SER A 591 -4.58 -16.65 -6.68
C SER A 591 -3.59 -15.62 -7.23
N PHE A 592 -3.20 -15.78 -8.50
CA PHE A 592 -2.61 -14.69 -9.27
C PHE A 592 -3.71 -13.82 -9.84
N ALA A 593 -3.74 -12.54 -9.46
CA ALA A 593 -4.58 -11.55 -10.13
C ALA A 593 -3.86 -11.07 -11.41
N ASP A 594 -4.31 -11.54 -12.58
CA ASP A 594 -3.90 -10.97 -13.87
C ASP A 594 -4.72 -9.71 -14.15
N LEU A 595 -4.10 -8.55 -13.98
CA LEU A 595 -4.74 -7.25 -14.19
C LEU A 595 -4.77 -6.85 -15.67
N THR A 596 -4.12 -7.62 -16.55
CA THR A 596 -3.98 -7.31 -17.98
C THR A 596 -4.20 -8.53 -18.91
N PRO A 597 -5.32 -9.29 -18.78
CA PRO A 597 -5.51 -10.57 -19.48
C PRO A 597 -5.59 -10.47 -21.00
N PHE A 598 -5.74 -9.25 -21.55
CA PHE A 598 -5.92 -8.98 -22.98
C PHE A 598 -4.61 -8.80 -23.77
N LEU A 599 -3.47 -8.60 -23.09
CA LEU A 599 -2.17 -8.49 -23.76
C LEU A 599 -1.61 -9.90 -23.94
N SER A 600 -1.75 -10.46 -25.13
CA SER A 600 -1.56 -11.87 -25.50
C SER A 600 -0.12 -12.44 -25.38
N GLY A 601 0.70 -11.94 -24.47
CA GLY A 601 2.13 -12.26 -24.41
C GLY A 601 2.60 -13.10 -23.21
N SER A 602 1.93 -13.05 -22.06
CA SER A 602 2.44 -13.73 -20.85
C SER A 602 1.34 -13.90 -19.81
N ARG A 603 0.73 -15.07 -19.73
CA ARG A 603 -0.07 -15.43 -18.53
C ARG A 603 0.90 -15.79 -17.41
N PRO A 604 0.71 -15.32 -16.16
CA PRO A 604 1.42 -15.88 -15.02
C PRO A 604 1.15 -17.41 -14.95
N PRO A 605 2.09 -18.21 -14.41
CA PRO A 605 1.89 -19.64 -14.30
C PRO A 605 0.60 -19.92 -13.54
N ASP A 606 -0.23 -20.80 -14.09
CA ASP A 606 -1.44 -21.29 -13.43
C ASP A 606 -0.99 -22.11 -12.22
N ILE A 607 -0.94 -21.49 -11.03
CA ILE A 607 -0.85 -22.24 -9.77
C ILE A 607 -2.25 -22.80 -9.57
N THR A 608 -2.51 -23.89 -10.31
CA THR A 608 -3.82 -24.50 -10.36
C THR A 608 -4.15 -25.03 -8.98
N TYR A 609 -5.21 -24.48 -8.37
CA TYR A 609 -6.02 -25.06 -7.30
C TYR A 609 -5.33 -26.21 -6.56
N THR A 610 -4.62 -25.90 -5.47
CA THR A 610 -4.38 -26.90 -4.45
C THR A 610 -5.74 -27.17 -3.80
N ASP A 611 -6.35 -28.33 -4.13
CA ASP A 611 -7.60 -28.86 -3.53
C ASP A 611 -7.40 -29.30 -2.05
N ARG A 612 -6.49 -28.61 -1.36
CA ARG A 612 -6.24 -28.71 0.06
C ARG A 612 -6.16 -27.29 0.55
N SER A 613 -7.32 -26.82 0.99
CA SER A 613 -7.53 -25.60 1.75
C SER A 613 -6.32 -25.28 2.62
N THR A 614 -5.69 -24.13 2.40
CA THR A 614 -5.14 -23.21 3.43
C THR A 614 -4.14 -22.22 2.86
N GLY A 615 -3.93 -21.13 3.59
CA GLY A 615 -2.94 -20.10 3.26
C GLY A 615 -3.58 -18.84 2.69
N ILE A 616 -4.03 -17.96 3.60
CA ILE A 616 -4.14 -16.51 3.37
C ILE A 616 -5.23 -16.07 2.36
N GLN A 617 -6.12 -15.15 2.76
CA GLN A 617 -7.12 -14.59 1.85
C GLN A 617 -6.46 -13.82 0.69
N PHE A 618 -6.43 -14.43 -0.49
CA PHE A 618 -6.18 -13.77 -1.76
C PHE A 618 -7.32 -14.11 -2.72
N LEU A 619 -8.37 -13.28 -2.72
CA LEU A 619 -9.49 -13.41 -3.64
C LEU A 619 -9.53 -12.20 -4.58
N THR A 620 -9.25 -12.46 -5.86
CA THR A 620 -9.98 -11.83 -6.96
C THR A 620 -10.55 -12.95 -7.83
N SER A 621 -11.75 -13.43 -7.52
CA SER A 621 -12.55 -14.13 -8.52
C SER A 621 -13.48 -13.13 -9.20
N PHE A 622 -13.14 -12.73 -10.43
CA PHE A 622 -14.10 -12.17 -11.36
C PHE A 622 -14.85 -13.35 -12.05
N GLY A 623 -16.16 -13.50 -11.77
CA GLY A 623 -17.12 -14.42 -12.43
C GLY A 623 -16.99 -15.91 -12.01
N GLN A 624 -18.05 -16.70 -11.83
CA GLN A 624 -19.34 -16.75 -12.52
C GLN A 624 -20.48 -17.23 -11.60
N GLY A 625 -21.70 -16.75 -11.91
CA GLY A 625 -22.99 -17.12 -11.32
C GLY A 625 -24.02 -16.11 -11.75
#